data_AF-A0A924DVI8-F1
#
_entry.id   AF-A0A924DVI8-F1
#
_cell.length_a   1.000
_cell.length_b   1.000
_cell.length_c   1.000
_cell.angle_alpha   90.00
_cell.angle_beta   90.00
_cell.angle_gamma   90.00
#
_symmetry.space_group_name_H-M   'P 1'
#
loop_
_entity.id
_entity.type
_entity.pdbx_description
1 polymer ?
#
loop_
_entity_poly.entity_id
_entity_poly.type
_entity_poly.pdbx_seq_one_letter_code
_entity_poly.pdbx_strand_id
1 'polypeptide(L)'
;MLQALQSYDPGRGTPFASFSYGRIRGALVDFLRTIDCLSRDRRRRVAEAARRAEVLQQELGAEPRAAQIADRLGVTVREVDRLRGDAQQRFALSIYDAEGDHRPAPLDVLSAP
;
A
#
# COMPACT_ATOMS: atom_id res chain seq x y z
N MET A 1 -22.88 -6.05 1.50
CA MET A 1 -23.84 -6.22 2.61
C MET A 1 -25.21 -6.72 2.14
N LEU A 2 -25.85 -6.11 1.12
CA LEU A 2 -27.18 -6.50 0.66
C LEU A 2 -27.31 -7.99 0.29
N GLN A 3 -26.33 -8.53 -0.46
CA GLN A 3 -26.28 -9.96 -0.81
C GLN A 3 -26.08 -10.89 0.41
N ALA A 4 -25.36 -10.44 1.44
CA ALA A 4 -25.19 -11.23 2.67
C ALA A 4 -26.50 -11.27 3.47
N LEU A 5 -27.29 -10.19 3.43
CA LEU A 5 -28.62 -10.15 4.03
C LEU A 5 -29.59 -11.10 3.32
N GLN A 6 -29.52 -11.19 1.99
CA GLN A 6 -30.39 -12.03 1.16
C GLN A 6 -30.10 -13.54 1.28
N SER A 7 -28.87 -13.92 1.64
CA SER A 7 -28.46 -15.33 1.73
C SER A 7 -28.29 -15.83 3.18
N TYR A 8 -28.62 -15.01 4.18
CA TYR A 8 -28.49 -15.39 5.58
C TYR A 8 -29.65 -16.27 6.03
N ASP A 9 -29.31 -17.41 6.63
CA ASP A 9 -30.26 -18.35 7.22
C ASP A 9 -30.03 -18.40 8.74
N PRO A 10 -30.92 -17.81 9.55
CA PRO A 10 -30.81 -17.82 11.01
C PRO A 10 -30.94 -19.24 11.60
N GLY A 11 -31.47 -20.22 10.86
CA GLY A 11 -31.58 -21.62 11.29
C GLY A 11 -30.25 -22.39 11.34
N ARG A 12 -29.18 -21.85 10.74
CA ARG A 12 -27.85 -22.49 10.71
C ARG A 12 -27.00 -22.27 11.95
N GLY A 13 -27.55 -21.63 13.00
CA GLY A 13 -26.87 -21.43 14.28
C GLY A 13 -25.64 -20.50 14.23
N THR A 14 -25.36 -19.87 13.09
CA THR A 14 -24.22 -18.96 12.92
C THR A 14 -24.70 -17.52 13.07
N PRO A 15 -24.11 -16.71 13.96
CA PRO A 15 -24.45 -15.30 14.07
C PRO A 15 -24.23 -14.56 12.74
N PHE A 16 -25.16 -13.68 12.37
CA PHE A 16 -25.08 -12.89 11.13
C PHE A 16 -23.75 -12.13 10.98
N ALA A 17 -23.19 -11.64 12.09
CA ALA A 17 -21.90 -10.97 12.11
C ALA A 17 -20.78 -11.88 11.56
N SER A 18 -20.73 -13.14 11.99
CA SER A 18 -19.75 -14.13 11.52
C SER A 18 -19.98 -14.53 10.06
N PHE A 19 -21.24 -14.62 9.62
CA PHE A 19 -21.59 -14.94 8.23
C PHE A 19 -21.25 -13.81 7.24
N SER A 20 -21.44 -12.56 7.65
CA SER A 20 -21.27 -11.38 6.80
C SER A 20 -19.83 -10.85 6.79
N TYR A 21 -19.03 -11.19 7.81
CA TYR A 21 -17.64 -10.72 7.97
C TYR A 21 -16.79 -10.96 6.73
N GLY A 22 -16.73 -12.20 6.21
CA GLY A 22 -15.93 -12.53 5.03
C GLY A 22 -16.36 -11.77 3.77
N ARG A 23 -17.66 -11.52 3.59
CA ARG A 23 -18.19 -10.77 2.44
C ARG A 23 -17.96 -9.26 2.55
N ILE A 24 -18.06 -8.70 3.76
CA ILE A 24 -17.73 -7.29 4.01
C ILE A 24 -16.24 -7.07 3.80
N ARG A 25 -15.39 -7.97 4.33
CA ARG A 25 -13.95 -8.01 4.06
C ARG A 25 -13.65 -8.04 2.57
N GLY A 26 -14.23 -8.98 1.83
CA GLY A 26 -14.01 -9.12 0.38
C GLY A 26 -14.43 -7.87 -0.40
N ALA A 27 -15.61 -7.31 -0.09
CA ALA A 27 -16.08 -6.09 -0.75
C ALA A 27 -15.21 -4.86 -0.45
N LEU A 28 -14.66 -4.76 0.77
CA LEU A 28 -13.71 -3.71 1.12
C LEU A 28 -12.40 -3.83 0.34
N VAL A 29 -11.89 -5.05 0.17
CA VAL A 29 -10.69 -5.32 -0.64
C VAL A 29 -10.93 -4.99 -2.11
N ASP A 30 -12.06 -5.42 -2.65
CA ASP A 30 -12.40 -5.12 -4.05
C ASP A 30 -12.58 -3.61 -4.28
N PHE A 31 -13.14 -2.90 -3.30
CA PHE A 31 -13.21 -1.44 -3.32
C PHE A 31 -11.82 -0.80 -3.28
N LEU A 32 -10.93 -1.29 -2.41
CA LEU A 32 -9.54 -0.83 -2.35
C LEU A 32 -8.80 -1.11 -3.67
N ARG A 33 -9.05 -2.25 -4.33
CA ARG A 33 -8.50 -2.57 -5.67
C ARG A 33 -9.01 -1.64 -6.77
N THR A 34 -10.26 -1.18 -6.71
CA THR A 34 -10.77 -0.18 -7.66
C THR A 34 -10.12 1.18 -7.48
N ILE A 35 -9.72 1.53 -6.26
CA ILE A 35 -9.01 2.78 -5.97
C ILE A 35 -7.52 2.65 -6.32
N ASP A 36 -6.95 1.47 -6.08
CA ASP A 36 -5.52 1.24 -6.05
C ASP A 36 -5.03 0.49 -7.30
N CYS A 37 -5.12 1.17 -8.44
CA CYS A 37 -4.58 0.72 -9.71
C CYS A 37 -3.33 1.54 -10.09
N LEU A 38 -2.30 1.55 -9.23
CA LEU A 38 -0.99 2.02 -9.68
C LEU A 38 -0.57 1.22 -10.91
N SER A 39 -0.49 1.91 -12.06
CA SER A 39 -0.09 1.30 -13.33
C SER A 39 1.27 0.63 -13.20
N ARG A 40 1.56 -0.36 -14.06
CA ARG A 40 2.86 -1.06 -14.04
C ARG A 40 4.04 -0.08 -14.10
N ASP A 41 3.89 1.01 -14.84
CA ASP A 41 4.90 2.07 -14.95
C ASP A 41 5.06 2.87 -13.65
N ARG A 42 3.95 3.23 -12.99
CA ARG A 42 4.02 3.89 -11.67
C ARG A 42 4.68 2.97 -10.64
N ARG A 43 4.39 1.66 -10.66
CA ARG A 43 5.06 0.68 -9.78
C ARG A 43 6.56 0.59 -10.03
N ARG A 44 6.97 0.61 -11.30
CA ARG A 44 8.40 0.63 -11.67
C ARG A 44 9.09 1.89 -11.15
N ARG A 45 8.45 3.05 -11.31
CA ARG A 45 8.96 4.34 -10.82
C ARG A 45 9.11 4.36 -9.30
N VAL A 46 8.12 3.88 -8.55
CA VAL A 46 8.19 3.76 -7.09
C VAL A 46 9.36 2.85 -6.68
N ALA A 47 9.53 1.69 -7.32
CA ALA A 47 10.63 0.78 -7.02
C ALA A 47 12.02 1.37 -7.37
N GLU A 48 12.11 2.15 -8.45
CA GLU A 48 13.33 2.85 -8.83
C GLU A 48 13.67 3.99 -7.85
N ALA A 49 12.66 4.75 -7.42
CA ALA A 49 12.80 5.79 -6.41
C ALA A 49 13.28 5.21 -5.07
N ALA A 50 12.73 4.08 -4.65
CA ALA A 50 13.17 3.33 -3.47
C ALA A 50 14.67 3.02 -3.51
N ARG A 51 15.13 2.39 -4.59
CA ARG A 51 16.54 1.99 -4.75
C ARG A 51 17.48 3.20 -4.73
N ARG A 52 17.09 4.30 -5.39
CA ARG A 52 17.92 5.52 -5.42
C ARG A 52 17.95 6.23 -4.08
N ALA A 53 16.84 6.23 -3.33
CA ALA A 53 16.80 6.76 -1.97
C ALA A 53 17.69 5.95 -1.03
N GLU A 54 17.68 4.61 -1.15
CA GLU A 54 18.53 3.72 -0.36
C GLU A 54 20.03 3.94 -0.64
N VAL A 55 20.41 4.05 -1.92
CA VAL A 55 21.79 4.39 -2.29
C VAL A 55 22.20 5.76 -1.72
N LEU A 56 21.32 6.75 -1.82
CA LEU A 56 21.57 8.08 -1.30
C LEU A 56 21.73 8.06 0.23
N GLN A 57 20.91 7.29 0.94
CA GLN A 57 21.04 7.10 2.39
C GLN A 57 22.39 6.48 2.77
N GLN A 58 22.85 5.49 2.00
CA GLN A 58 24.17 4.88 2.20
C GLN A 58 25.31 5.88 1.95
N GLU A 59 25.19 6.72 0.90
CA GLU A 59 26.16 7.77 0.57
C GLU A 59 26.24 8.86 1.66
N LEU A 60 25.09 9.27 2.22
CA LEU A 60 25.01 10.32 3.25
C LEU A 60 25.32 9.80 4.67
N GLY A 61 25.20 8.50 4.91
CA GLY A 61 25.26 7.92 6.26
C GLY A 61 24.15 8.40 7.19
N ALA A 62 23.10 9.01 6.63
CA ALA A 62 21.98 9.62 7.34
C ALA A 62 20.73 9.61 6.45
N GLU A 63 19.57 9.82 7.07
CA GLU A 63 18.28 9.82 6.39
C GLU A 63 18.19 10.96 5.34
N PRO A 64 17.97 10.65 4.05
CA PRO A 64 17.94 11.65 3.00
C PRO A 64 16.65 12.47 3.04
N ARG A 65 16.78 13.80 2.93
CA ARG A 65 15.63 14.72 2.87
C ARG A 65 14.93 14.61 1.52
N ALA A 66 13.64 14.95 1.49
CA ALA A 66 12.83 14.93 0.26
C ALA A 66 13.45 15.77 -0.89
N ALA A 67 14.09 16.90 -0.58
CA ALA A 67 14.81 17.71 -1.56
C ALA A 67 16.03 17.00 -2.17
N GLN A 68 16.80 16.27 -1.35
CA GLN A 68 17.97 15.53 -1.81
C GLN A 68 17.56 14.32 -2.67
N ILE A 69 16.46 13.66 -2.29
CA ILE A 69 15.84 12.60 -3.09
C ILE A 69 15.34 13.15 -4.43
N ALA A 70 14.71 14.32 -4.42
CA ALA A 70 14.21 14.99 -5.62
C ALA A 70 15.35 15.31 -6.61
N ASP A 71 16.43 15.90 -6.11
CA ASP A 71 17.63 16.21 -6.90
C ASP A 71 18.27 14.94 -7.48
N ARG A 72 18.39 13.87 -6.67
CA ARG A 72 18.96 12.59 -7.12
C ARG A 72 18.10 11.90 -8.18
N LEU A 73 16.79 12.08 -8.11
CA LEU A 73 15.83 11.53 -9.06
C LEU A 73 15.62 12.41 -10.30
N GLY A 74 16.09 13.67 -10.28
CA GLY A 74 15.81 14.64 -11.32
C GLY A 74 14.32 15.01 -11.41
N VAL A 75 13.61 14.97 -10.28
CA VAL A 75 12.19 15.29 -10.20
C VAL A 75 11.94 16.42 -9.21
N THR A 76 10.70 16.92 -9.16
CA THR A 76 10.31 17.90 -8.15
C THR A 76 10.01 17.23 -6.81
N VAL A 77 10.14 17.96 -5.70
CA VAL A 77 9.75 17.47 -4.36
C VAL A 77 8.28 17.01 -4.34
N ARG A 78 7.39 17.71 -5.04
CA ARG A 78 5.98 17.30 -5.17
C ARG A 78 5.82 15.93 -5.82
N GLU A 79 6.69 15.58 -6.77
CA GLU A 79 6.67 14.28 -7.41
C GLU A 79 7.22 13.20 -6.46
N VAL A 80 8.20 13.53 -5.62
CA VAL A 80 8.66 12.65 -4.53
C VAL A 80 7.53 12.37 -3.53
N ASP A 81 6.75 13.39 -3.14
CA ASP A 81 5.60 13.22 -2.25
C ASP A 81 4.50 12.35 -2.87
N ARG A 82 4.25 12.49 -4.18
CA ARG A 82 3.34 11.59 -4.90
C ARG A 82 3.84 10.15 -4.93
N LEU A 83 5.13 9.95 -5.20
CA LEU A 83 5.74 8.62 -5.21
C LEU A 83 5.71 7.97 -3.82
N ARG A 84 5.81 8.76 -2.75
CA ARG A 84 5.58 8.31 -1.37
C ARG A 84 4.14 7.90 -1.12
N GLY A 85 3.17 8.70 -1.55
CA GLY A 85 1.75 8.33 -1.46
C GLY A 85 1.44 7.04 -2.23
N ASP A 86 2.00 6.88 -3.42
CA ASP A 86 1.89 5.66 -4.22
C ASP A 86 2.52 4.44 -3.49
N ALA A 87 3.64 4.63 -2.80
CA ALA A 87 4.27 3.56 -2.01
C ALA A 87 3.39 3.12 -0.83
N GLN A 88 2.77 4.08 -0.12
CA GLN A 88 1.89 3.80 1.03
C GLN A 88 0.60 3.06 0.62
N GLN A 89 0.05 3.37 -0.56
CA GLN A 89 -1.11 2.66 -1.09
C GLN A 89 -0.82 1.17 -1.30
N ARG A 90 0.36 0.85 -1.86
CA ARG A 90 0.83 -0.53 -2.05
C ARG A 90 0.89 -1.32 -0.73
N PHE A 91 1.21 -0.66 0.40
CA PHE A 91 1.29 -1.30 1.71
C PHE A 91 -0.08 -1.75 2.22
N ALA A 92 -1.14 -0.96 2.01
CA ALA A 92 -2.49 -1.29 2.45
C ALA A 92 -3.05 -2.56 1.78
N LEU A 93 -2.75 -2.77 0.50
CA LEU A 93 -3.06 -4.02 -0.20
C LEU A 93 -2.18 -5.19 0.27
N SER A 94 -0.89 -4.96 0.49
CA SER A 94 0.06 -6.01 0.90
C SER A 94 -0.18 -6.54 2.31
N ILE A 95 -0.58 -5.69 3.27
CA ILE A 95 -0.98 -6.11 4.63
C ILE A 95 -2.14 -7.10 4.58
N TYR A 96 -2.98 -7.00 3.56
CA TYR A 96 -4.15 -7.88 3.42
C TYR A 96 -3.83 -9.19 2.69
N ASP A 97 -2.77 -9.22 1.88
CA ASP A 97 -2.23 -10.44 1.22
C ASP A 97 -1.36 -11.31 2.17
N ALA A 98 -1.10 -10.84 3.40
CA ALA A 98 -0.14 -11.43 4.33
C ALA A 98 -0.63 -12.71 5.06
N GLU A 99 -0.95 -13.75 4.29
CA GLU A 99 -0.85 -15.15 4.74
C GLU A 99 0.50 -15.79 4.34
N GLY A 100 1.49 -15.02 3.88
CA GLY A 100 2.80 -15.56 3.53
C GLY A 100 3.91 -14.53 3.26
N ASP A 101 4.91 -14.54 4.14
CA ASP A 101 6.26 -13.96 4.04
C ASP A 101 6.40 -12.43 3.91
N HIS A 102 7.08 -11.86 4.91
CA HIS A 102 7.08 -10.45 5.26
C HIS A 102 8.43 -9.83 4.85
N ARG A 103 8.42 -8.90 3.88
CA ARG A 103 9.51 -7.90 3.75
C ARG A 103 8.90 -6.51 3.65
N PRO A 104 9.15 -5.61 4.61
CA PRO A 104 8.72 -4.21 4.48
C PRO A 104 9.37 -3.61 3.22
N ALA A 105 8.59 -2.83 2.45
CA ALA A 105 9.15 -2.14 1.30
C ALA A 105 10.07 -1.01 1.80
N PRO A 106 11.26 -0.80 1.21
CA PRO A 106 12.23 0.19 1.69
C PRO A 106 11.70 1.63 1.82
N LEU A 107 10.63 1.97 1.10
CA LEU A 107 9.99 3.28 1.16
C LEU A 107 9.09 3.50 2.39
N ASP A 108 8.65 2.43 3.04
CA ASP A 108 7.84 2.50 4.27
C ASP A 108 8.69 2.84 5.50
N VAL A 109 10.02 2.71 5.40
CA VAL A 109 10.99 3.07 6.46
C VAL A 109 11.29 4.57 6.46
N LEU A 110 10.89 5.28 5.41
CA LEU A 110 11.00 6.74 5.33
C LEU A 110 9.87 7.39 6.14
N SER A 111 9.91 7.23 7.47
CA SER A 111 9.01 7.92 8.38
C SER A 111 9.16 9.44 8.19
N ALA A 112 8.06 10.10 7.81
CA ALA A 112 7.92 11.53 8.05
C ALA A 112 7.73 11.75 9.58
N PRO A 113 8.00 12.96 10.10
CA PRO A 113 8.47 13.21 11.47
C PRO A 113 7.54 12.71 12.59
#